data_AF-A0A2A5JM60-F1
#
_entry.id   AF-A0A2A5JM60-F1
#
_cell.length_a   1.000
_cell.length_b   1.000
_cell.length_c   1.000
_cell.angle_alpha   90.00
_cell.angle_beta   90.00
_cell.angle_gamma   90.00
#
_symmetry.space_group_name_H-M   'P 1'
#
loop_
_entity.id
_entity.type
_entity.pdbx_description
1 polymer ?
#
loop_
_entity_poly.entity_id
_entity_poly.type
_entity_poly.pdbx_seq_one_letter_code
_entity_poly.pdbx_strand_id
1 'polypeptide(L)'
;MEPITIALGLAKLTGLDKKIGQWIGGDNGAEVATKVVDMAQTLTGEGDATKAFDKISKSGELQTQFRLAVLNKEESLAELAFKNLDSARNMQNKALDQDDKMAKRFVYQYAWFLTVATFIYIGCITFIDISEPARRYADTILGFLLGTTLGAILQFFYGSSLGSKEKTNKLLSR
;
A
#
# COMPACT_ATOMS: atom_id res chain seq x y z
N MET A 1 -2.01 -23.53 -13.20
CA MET A 1 -1.35 -22.21 -13.28
C MET A 1 -1.77 -21.41 -12.06
N GLU A 2 -0.87 -20.62 -11.48
CA GLU A 2 -1.21 -19.78 -10.33
C GLU A 2 -2.25 -18.70 -10.72
N PRO A 3 -3.23 -18.39 -9.85
CA PRO A 3 -4.29 -17.41 -10.13
C PRO A 3 -3.77 -16.05 -10.57
N ILE A 4 -2.63 -15.62 -10.01
CA ILE A 4 -1.95 -14.35 -10.31
C ILE A 4 -1.52 -14.30 -11.78
N THR A 5 -0.90 -15.37 -12.29
CA THR A 5 -0.42 -15.43 -13.67
C THR A 5 -1.57 -15.40 -14.67
N ILE A 6 -2.67 -16.09 -14.37
CA ILE A 6 -3.87 -16.12 -15.22
C ILE A 6 -4.55 -14.74 -15.21
N ALA A 7 -4.72 -14.14 -14.04
CA ALA A 7 -5.32 -12.81 -13.90
C ALA A 7 -4.50 -11.73 -14.63
N LEU A 8 -3.17 -11.77 -14.55
CA LEU A 8 -2.28 -10.88 -15.31
C LEU A 8 -2.37 -11.14 -16.82
N GLY A 9 -2.52 -12.39 -17.25
CA GLY A 9 -2.76 -12.74 -18.66
C GLY A 9 -4.07 -12.13 -19.17
N LEU A 10 -5.16 -12.30 -18.43
CA LEU A 10 -6.47 -11.71 -18.75
C LEU A 10 -6.42 -10.17 -18.78
N ALA A 11 -5.66 -9.57 -17.87
CA ALA A 11 -5.46 -8.14 -17.83
C ALA A 11 -4.77 -7.60 -19.08
N LYS A 12 -3.73 -8.29 -19.57
CA LYS A 12 -3.05 -7.93 -20.81
C LYS A 12 -3.97 -8.04 -22.02
N LEU A 13 -4.79 -9.08 -22.11
CA LEU A 13 -5.74 -9.28 -23.21
C LEU A 13 -6.81 -8.17 -23.29
N THR A 14 -7.18 -7.59 -22.15
CA THR A 14 -8.25 -6.59 -22.07
C THR A 14 -7.75 -5.14 -21.99
N GLY A 15 -6.44 -4.93 -21.96
CA GLY A 15 -5.83 -3.61 -21.76
C GLY A 15 -6.03 -3.05 -20.35
N LEU A 16 -6.26 -3.92 -19.37
CA LEU A 16 -6.40 -3.59 -17.95
C LEU A 16 -5.15 -3.96 -17.13
N ASP A 17 -4.02 -4.21 -17.82
CA ASP A 17 -2.73 -4.62 -17.28
C ASP A 17 -2.27 -3.72 -16.11
N LYS A 18 -2.34 -2.39 -16.28
CA LYS A 18 -1.95 -1.44 -15.23
C LYS A 18 -2.88 -1.49 -14.02
N LYS A 19 -4.20 -1.53 -14.22
CA LYS A 19 -5.19 -1.51 -13.13
C LYS A 19 -5.19 -2.82 -12.33
N ILE A 20 -5.36 -3.94 -13.03
CA ILE A 20 -5.37 -5.26 -12.38
C ILE A 20 -4.00 -5.57 -11.77
N GLY A 21 -2.91 -5.18 -12.46
CA GLY A 21 -1.55 -5.30 -11.92
C GLY A 21 -1.35 -4.50 -10.62
N GLN A 22 -1.92 -3.30 -10.54
CA GLN A 22 -1.88 -2.50 -9.31
C GLN A 22 -2.65 -3.16 -8.16
N TRP A 23 -3.82 -3.74 -8.41
CA TRP A 23 -4.60 -4.42 -7.37
C TRP A 23 -3.97 -5.74 -6.92
N ILE A 24 -3.38 -6.50 -7.86
CA ILE A 24 -2.63 -7.73 -7.57
C ILE A 24 -1.31 -7.42 -6.84
N GLY A 25 -0.72 -6.25 -7.08
CA GLY A 25 0.49 -5.80 -6.38
C GLY A 25 0.25 -5.33 -4.94
N GLY A 26 -1.01 -5.27 -4.48
CA GLY A 26 -1.36 -4.94 -3.10
C GLY A 26 -1.26 -6.14 -2.14
N ASP A 27 -1.46 -5.89 -0.84
CA ASP A 27 -1.33 -6.90 0.22
C ASP A 27 -2.27 -8.11 0.04
N ASN A 28 -3.45 -7.89 -0.55
CA ASN A 28 -4.43 -8.94 -0.85
C ASN A 28 -4.40 -9.40 -2.32
N GLY A 29 -3.24 -9.28 -2.96
CA GLY A 29 -3.08 -9.55 -4.38
C GLY A 29 -3.55 -10.92 -4.86
N ALA A 30 -3.34 -11.95 -4.01
CA ALA A 30 -3.79 -13.31 -4.29
C ALA A 30 -5.33 -13.45 -4.29
N GLU A 31 -6.03 -12.77 -3.38
CA GLU A 31 -7.49 -12.78 -3.32
C GLU A 31 -8.11 -12.00 -4.48
N VAL A 32 -7.51 -10.86 -4.84
CA VAL A 32 -7.91 -10.10 -6.03
C VAL A 32 -7.72 -10.93 -7.29
N ALA A 33 -6.56 -11.59 -7.44
CA ALA A 33 -6.30 -12.46 -8.58
C ALA A 33 -7.33 -13.60 -8.67
N THR A 34 -7.70 -14.20 -7.54
CA THR A 34 -8.72 -15.25 -7.47
C THR A 34 -10.09 -14.72 -7.94
N LYS A 35 -10.53 -13.56 -7.42
CA LYS A 35 -11.77 -12.90 -7.87
C LYS A 35 -11.78 -12.57 -9.36
N VAL A 36 -10.65 -12.15 -9.91
CA VAL A 36 -10.49 -11.85 -11.35
C VAL A 36 -10.62 -13.12 -12.19
N VAL A 37 -10.06 -14.23 -11.72
CA VAL A 37 -10.22 -15.55 -12.34
C VAL A 37 -11.65 -16.06 -12.23
N ASP A 38 -12.31 -15.91 -11.08
CA ASP A 38 -13.70 -16.32 -10.87
C ASP A 38 -14.66 -15.58 -11.82
N MET A 39 -14.38 -14.29 -12.08
CA MET A 39 -15.15 -13.52 -13.08
C MET A 39 -14.98 -14.09 -14.49
N ALA A 40 -13.77 -14.51 -14.86
CA ALA A 40 -13.53 -15.15 -16.15
C ALA A 40 -14.22 -16.51 -16.27
N GLN A 41 -14.21 -17.31 -15.21
CA GLN A 41 -14.91 -18.59 -15.15
C GLN A 41 -16.43 -18.41 -15.24
N THR A 42 -16.98 -17.46 -14.50
CA THR A 42 -18.42 -17.14 -14.53
C THR A 42 -18.86 -16.68 -15.91
N LEU A 43 -18.05 -15.84 -16.58
CA LEU A 43 -18.36 -15.32 -17.91
C LEU A 43 -18.30 -16.40 -19.00
N THR A 44 -17.40 -17.38 -18.86
CA THR A 44 -17.17 -18.42 -19.87
C THR A 44 -17.95 -19.71 -19.62
N GLY A 45 -18.56 -19.85 -18.43
CA GLY A 45 -19.22 -21.07 -17.96
C GLY A 45 -18.27 -22.23 -17.69
N GLU A 46 -16.96 -21.97 -17.63
CA GLU A 46 -15.94 -23.00 -17.42
C GLU A 46 -15.46 -23.03 -15.97
N GLY A 47 -15.46 -24.22 -15.36
CA GLY A 47 -14.94 -24.41 -14.00
C GLY A 47 -13.41 -24.40 -13.91
N ASP A 48 -12.70 -24.43 -15.05
CA ASP A 48 -11.25 -24.43 -15.11
C ASP A 48 -10.72 -23.06 -15.55
N ALA A 49 -9.89 -22.45 -14.71
CA ALA A 49 -9.31 -21.12 -14.94
C ALA A 49 -8.49 -21.03 -16.24
N THR A 50 -7.83 -22.12 -16.63
CA THR A 50 -7.03 -22.18 -17.86
C THR A 50 -7.91 -22.24 -19.12
N LYS A 51 -9.01 -23.00 -19.06
CA LYS A 51 -10.00 -23.07 -20.15
C LYS A 51 -10.78 -21.77 -20.30
N ALA A 52 -11.10 -21.11 -19.20
CA ALA A 52 -11.71 -19.79 -19.20
C ALA A 52 -10.80 -18.75 -19.88
N PHE A 53 -9.50 -18.77 -19.56
CA PHE A 53 -8.51 -17.93 -20.24
C PHE A 53 -8.42 -18.21 -21.74
N ASP A 54 -8.37 -19.47 -22.14
CA ASP A 54 -8.28 -19.87 -23.56
C ASP A 54 -9.53 -19.48 -24.36
N LYS A 55 -10.72 -19.50 -23.76
CA LYS A 55 -11.95 -19.01 -24.41
C LYS A 55 -11.90 -17.49 -24.58
N ILE A 56 -11.49 -16.76 -23.55
CA ILE A 56 -11.39 -15.29 -23.61
C ILE A 56 -10.29 -14.86 -24.59
N SER A 57 -9.17 -15.56 -24.67
CA SER A 57 -8.09 -15.22 -25.61
C SER A 57 -8.50 -15.40 -27.07
N LYS A 58 -9.38 -16.36 -27.37
CA LYS A 58 -9.85 -16.67 -28.73
C LYS A 58 -11.06 -15.85 -29.19
N SER A 59 -11.74 -15.13 -28.30
CA SER A 59 -12.96 -14.39 -28.61
C SER A 59 -12.87 -12.92 -28.19
N GLY A 60 -12.77 -12.02 -29.17
CA GLY A 60 -12.74 -10.56 -28.92
C GLY A 60 -13.99 -10.03 -28.21
N GLU A 61 -15.15 -10.66 -28.42
CA GLU A 61 -16.38 -10.33 -27.72
C GLU A 61 -16.30 -10.65 -26.21
N LEU A 62 -15.78 -11.84 -25.87
CA LEU A 62 -15.56 -12.23 -24.47
C LEU A 62 -14.52 -11.35 -23.78
N GLN A 63 -13.50 -10.88 -24.50
CA GLN A 63 -12.54 -9.89 -23.96
C GLN A 63 -13.25 -8.59 -23.58
N THR A 64 -14.17 -8.13 -24.42
CA THR A 64 -14.92 -6.89 -24.19
C THR A 64 -15.90 -7.05 -23.02
N GLN A 65 -16.61 -8.18 -22.97
CA GLN A 65 -17.52 -8.49 -21.85
C GLN A 65 -16.77 -8.68 -20.53
N PHE A 66 -15.62 -9.35 -20.55
CA PHE A 66 -14.76 -9.48 -19.37
C PHE A 66 -14.25 -8.12 -18.91
N ARG A 67 -13.79 -7.26 -19.84
CA ARG A 67 -13.37 -5.89 -19.53
C ARG A 67 -14.48 -5.11 -18.84
N LEU A 68 -15.71 -5.17 -19.36
CA LEU A 68 -16.87 -4.53 -18.74
C LEU A 68 -17.20 -5.12 -17.36
N ALA A 69 -17.14 -6.44 -17.21
CA ALA A 69 -17.38 -7.10 -15.93
C ALA A 69 -16.38 -6.67 -14.85
N VAL A 70 -15.10 -6.56 -15.20
CA VAL A 70 -14.05 -6.05 -14.30
C VAL A 70 -14.29 -4.58 -13.95
N LEU A 71 -14.61 -3.74 -14.94
CA LEU A 71 -14.89 -2.31 -14.71
C LEU A 71 -16.13 -2.09 -13.84
N ASN A 72 -17.18 -2.89 -14.02
CA ASN A 72 -18.39 -2.84 -13.19
C ASN A 72 -18.15 -3.26 -11.74
N LYS A 73 -17.08 -4.03 -11.48
CA LYS A 73 -16.69 -4.47 -10.14
C LYS A 73 -15.43 -3.78 -9.62
N GLU A 74 -14.97 -2.73 -10.30
CA GLU A 74 -13.73 -2.02 -10.00
C GLU A 74 -13.66 -1.57 -8.54
N GLU A 75 -14.73 -0.96 -8.02
CA GLU A 75 -14.80 -0.50 -6.63
C GLU A 75 -14.61 -1.64 -5.63
N SER A 76 -15.28 -2.78 -5.85
CA SER A 76 -15.16 -3.95 -4.98
C SER A 76 -13.78 -4.60 -5.01
N LEU A 77 -13.11 -4.58 -6.17
CA LEU A 77 -11.75 -5.14 -6.32
C LEU A 77 -10.71 -4.20 -5.71
N ALA A 78 -10.91 -2.89 -5.85
CA ALA A 78 -10.09 -1.88 -5.19
C ALA A 78 -10.24 -1.99 -3.67
N GLU A 79 -11.46 -2.06 -3.15
CA GLU A 79 -11.70 -2.22 -1.71
C GLU A 79 -11.02 -3.49 -1.17
N LEU A 80 -11.13 -4.62 -1.89
CA LEU A 80 -10.47 -5.87 -1.52
C LEU A 80 -8.94 -5.73 -1.50
N ALA A 81 -8.36 -5.05 -2.51
CA ALA A 81 -6.93 -4.80 -2.60
C ALA A 81 -6.39 -3.93 -1.46
N PHE A 82 -7.20 -2.99 -0.96
CA PHE A 82 -6.79 -2.00 0.05
C PHE A 82 -7.29 -2.30 1.46
N LYS A 83 -8.09 -3.36 1.66
CA LYS A 83 -8.72 -3.69 2.96
C LYS A 83 -7.73 -3.86 4.13
N ASN A 84 -6.49 -4.26 3.85
CA ASN A 84 -5.45 -4.43 4.87
C ASN A 84 -4.65 -3.14 5.18
N LEU A 85 -4.54 -2.19 4.25
CA LEU A 85 -3.95 -0.87 4.49
C LEU A 85 -4.81 -0.02 5.43
N ASP A 86 -6.09 -0.37 5.53
CA ASP A 86 -7.05 0.28 6.40
C ASP A 86 -6.91 -0.13 7.87
N SER A 87 -6.14 -1.18 8.19
CA SER A 87 -5.99 -1.69 9.56
C SER A 87 -5.28 -0.72 10.51
N ALA A 88 -4.20 -0.07 10.05
CA ALA A 88 -3.44 0.89 10.86
C ALA A 88 -4.21 2.20 11.07
N ARG A 89 -4.91 2.68 10.03
CA ARG A 89 -5.76 3.89 10.11
C ARG A 89 -7.04 3.64 10.88
N ASN A 90 -7.68 2.48 10.71
CA ASN A 90 -8.83 2.08 11.53
C ASN A 90 -8.45 1.79 12.98
N MET A 91 -7.25 1.28 13.26
CA MET A 91 -6.77 1.18 14.65
C MET A 91 -6.66 2.57 15.28
N GLN A 92 -6.13 3.56 14.55
CA GLN A 92 -6.08 4.94 15.02
C GLN A 92 -7.47 5.57 15.19
N ASN A 93 -8.39 5.35 14.24
CA ASN A 93 -9.77 5.85 14.34
C ASN A 93 -10.53 5.18 15.51
N LYS A 94 -10.41 3.87 15.68
CA LYS A 94 -11.00 3.13 16.81
C LYS A 94 -10.39 3.54 18.15
N ALA A 95 -9.08 3.80 18.20
CA ALA A 95 -8.43 4.36 19.38
C ALA A 95 -8.92 5.79 19.69
N LEU A 96 -9.22 6.60 18.66
CA LEU A 96 -9.79 7.94 18.79
C LEU A 96 -11.28 7.92 19.20
N ASP A 97 -12.02 6.85 18.93
CA ASP A 97 -13.43 6.69 19.35
C ASP A 97 -13.58 6.15 20.78
N GLN A 98 -12.59 5.45 21.32
CA GLN A 98 -12.62 4.96 22.71
C GLN A 98 -12.51 6.10 23.73
N ASP A 99 -13.10 5.99 24.93
CA ASP A 99 -13.00 7.06 25.95
C ASP A 99 -11.61 7.18 26.62
N ASP A 100 -10.71 6.23 26.34
CA ASP A 100 -9.37 6.20 26.92
C ASP A 100 -8.46 7.28 26.30
N LYS A 101 -8.27 8.37 27.06
CA LYS A 101 -7.39 9.49 26.70
C LYS A 101 -5.92 9.09 26.52
N MET A 102 -5.48 7.98 27.13
CA MET A 102 -4.10 7.51 27.04
C MET A 102 -3.82 6.94 25.65
N ALA A 103 -4.69 6.04 25.17
CA ALA A 103 -4.57 5.45 23.83
C ALA A 103 -4.61 6.51 22.71
N LYS A 104 -5.49 7.52 22.81
CA LYS A 104 -5.55 8.64 21.84
C LYS A 104 -4.26 9.44 21.78
N ARG A 105 -3.62 9.64 22.92
CA ARG A 105 -2.44 10.50 23.06
C ARG A 105 -1.14 9.74 22.86
N PHE A 106 -1.15 8.41 22.91
CA PHE A 106 0.04 7.58 22.81
C PHE A 106 0.88 7.92 21.57
N VAL A 107 0.27 8.04 20.39
CA VAL A 107 0.99 8.36 19.14
C VAL A 107 1.66 9.73 19.21
N TYR A 108 0.96 10.74 19.75
CA TYR A 108 1.51 12.09 19.92
C TYR A 108 2.60 12.12 21.00
N GLN A 109 2.43 11.40 22.11
CA GLN A 109 3.40 11.27 23.19
C GLN A 109 4.65 10.53 22.71
N TYR A 110 4.49 9.47 21.93
CA TYR A 110 5.58 8.71 21.33
C TYR A 110 6.39 9.55 20.34
N ALA A 111 5.70 10.28 19.44
CA ALA A 111 6.36 11.20 18.52
C ALA A 111 7.10 12.32 19.26
N TRP A 112 6.48 12.90 20.30
CA TRP A 112 7.11 13.92 21.13
C TRP A 112 8.33 13.38 21.88
N PHE A 113 8.21 12.20 22.50
CA PHE A 113 9.29 11.52 23.20
C PHE A 113 10.49 11.26 22.29
N LEU A 114 10.26 10.68 21.12
CA LEU A 114 11.33 10.44 20.14
C LEU A 114 11.96 11.74 19.63
N THR A 115 11.16 12.78 19.41
CA THR A 115 11.66 14.09 18.98
C THR A 115 12.56 14.69 20.06
N VAL A 116 12.10 14.73 21.31
CA VAL A 116 12.87 15.25 22.44
C VAL A 116 14.14 14.43 22.67
N ALA A 117 14.05 13.10 22.64
CA ALA A 117 15.22 12.23 22.76
C ALA A 117 16.25 12.49 21.64
N THR A 118 15.80 12.71 20.41
CA THR A 118 16.66 13.08 19.28
C THR A 118 17.35 14.44 19.51
N PHE A 119 16.61 15.45 19.95
CA PHE A 119 17.19 16.76 20.26
C PHE A 119 18.14 16.73 21.46
N ILE A 120 17.87 15.92 22.49
CA ILE A 120 18.79 15.70 23.60
C ILE A 120 20.07 15.06 23.09
N TYR A 121 19.97 14.03 22.25
CA TYR A 121 21.14 13.40 21.64
C TYR A 121 21.98 14.39 20.82
N ILE A 122 21.33 15.20 19.97
CA ILE A 122 21.97 16.28 19.22
C ILE A 122 22.68 17.26 20.16
N GLY A 123 22.01 17.69 21.24
CA GLY A 123 22.60 18.56 22.25
C GLY A 123 23.84 17.94 22.91
N CYS A 124 23.75 16.67 23.33
CA CYS A 124 24.88 15.95 23.92
C CYS A 124 26.09 15.90 22.98
N ILE A 125 25.90 15.53 21.71
CA ILE A 125 27.02 15.43 20.78
C ILE A 125 27.58 16.79 20.33
N THR A 126 26.80 17.87 20.47
CA THR A 126 27.20 19.23 20.07
C THR A 126 27.97 19.94 21.18
N PHE A 127 27.59 19.73 22.44
CA PHE A 127 28.10 20.49 23.58
C PHE A 127 29.02 19.69 24.52
N ILE A 128 29.09 18.37 24.38
CA ILE A 128 29.98 17.52 25.19
C ILE A 128 31.18 17.10 24.35
N ASP A 129 32.38 17.16 24.93
CA ASP A 129 33.59 16.66 24.29
C ASP A 129 33.53 15.13 24.16
N ILE A 130 33.48 14.67 22.92
CA ILE A 130 33.43 13.25 22.59
C ILE A 130 34.84 12.78 22.22
N SER A 131 35.25 11.64 22.79
CA SER A 131 36.52 11.01 22.45
C SER A 131 36.60 10.64 20.96
N GLU A 132 37.78 10.75 20.38
CA GLU A 132 38.01 10.50 18.94
C GLU A 132 37.45 9.15 18.44
N PRO A 133 37.55 8.03 19.21
CA PRO A 133 36.94 6.75 18.82
C PRO A 133 35.41 6.78 18.79
N ALA A 134 34.79 7.59 19.66
CA ALA A 134 33.35 7.68 19.81
C ALA A 134 32.68 8.59 18.77
N ARG A 135 33.44 9.52 18.17
CA ARG A 135 32.92 10.50 17.20
C ARG A 135 32.25 9.84 15.98
N ARG A 136 32.81 8.74 15.46
CA ARG A 136 32.22 8.01 14.33
C ARG A 136 30.86 7.39 14.67
N TYR A 137 30.72 6.85 15.87
CA TYR A 137 29.43 6.33 16.34
C TYR A 137 28.43 7.47 16.52
N ALA A 138 28.90 8.62 17.02
CA ALA A 138 28.06 9.80 17.20
C ALA A 138 27.42 10.26 15.89
N ASP A 139 28.21 10.41 14.83
CA ASP A 139 27.77 10.82 13.50
C ASP A 139 26.85 9.80 12.83
N THR A 140 27.12 8.51 13.00
CA THR A 140 26.29 7.43 12.43
C THR A 140 24.89 7.43 13.05
N ILE A 141 24.81 7.55 14.38
CA ILE A 141 23.54 7.61 15.10
C ILE A 141 22.80 8.91 14.76
N LEU A 142 23.51 10.04 14.64
CA LEU A 142 22.91 11.31 14.20
C LEU A 142 22.23 11.16 12.83
N GLY A 143 22.95 10.63 11.84
CA GLY A 143 22.41 10.41 10.50
C GLY A 143 21.20 9.47 10.50
N PHE A 144 21.26 8.40 11.31
CA PHE A 144 20.14 7.47 11.46
C PHE A 144 18.91 8.15 12.07
N LEU A 145 19.06 8.89 13.18
CA LEU A 145 17.96 9.58 13.87
C LEU A 145 17.29 10.61 12.96
N LEU A 146 18.07 11.42 12.24
CA LEU A 146 17.54 12.40 11.30
C LEU A 146 16.82 11.74 10.10
N GLY A 147 17.42 10.72 9.50
CA GLY A 147 16.90 10.10 8.28
C GLY A 147 15.71 9.17 8.51
N THR A 148 15.80 8.29 9.51
CA THR A 148 14.77 7.27 9.75
C THR A 148 13.75 7.71 10.79
N THR A 149 14.18 8.25 11.94
CA THR A 149 13.26 8.53 13.04
C THR A 149 12.43 9.79 12.75
N LEU A 150 13.08 10.93 12.49
CA LEU A 150 12.36 12.16 12.11
C LEU A 150 11.64 11.99 10.76
N GLY A 151 12.28 11.31 9.80
CA GLY A 151 11.65 10.98 8.52
C GLY A 151 10.35 10.18 8.67
N ALA A 152 10.34 9.13 9.49
CA ALA A 152 9.16 8.33 9.75
C ALA A 152 8.06 9.11 10.48
N ILE A 153 8.41 9.97 11.44
CA ILE A 153 7.46 10.84 12.14
C ILE A 153 6.81 11.82 11.14
N LEU A 154 7.60 12.51 10.33
CA LEU A 154 7.08 13.44 9.31
C LEU A 154 6.20 12.71 8.29
N GLN A 155 6.63 11.54 7.82
CA GLN A 155 5.85 10.70 6.91
C GLN A 155 4.53 10.23 7.53
N PHE A 156 4.50 9.95 8.83
CA PHE A 156 3.30 9.56 9.55
C PHE A 156 2.30 10.73 9.66
N PHE A 157 2.75 11.92 10.07
CA PHE A 157 1.85 13.07 10.30
C PHE A 157 1.44 13.82 9.03
N TYR A 158 2.36 14.00 8.07
CA TYR A 158 2.10 14.75 6.84
C TYR A 158 1.80 13.86 5.63
N GLY A 159 1.88 12.53 5.83
CA GLY A 159 1.70 11.55 4.78
C GLY A 159 2.96 11.35 3.94
N SER A 160 3.14 10.15 3.43
CA SER A 160 4.18 9.90 2.43
C SER A 160 3.82 10.61 1.12
N SER A 161 4.83 10.99 0.35
CA SER A 161 4.68 11.57 -0.99
C SER A 161 3.89 10.69 -1.97
N LEU A 162 3.52 9.45 -1.61
CA LEU A 162 2.57 8.63 -2.37
C LEU A 162 1.19 9.28 -2.49
N GLY A 163 0.69 9.97 -1.46
CA GLY A 163 -0.60 10.67 -1.53
C GLY A 163 -0.56 11.81 -2.56
N SER A 164 0.58 12.50 -2.68
CA SER A 164 0.80 13.50 -3.74
C SER A 164 0.96 12.86 -5.11
N LYS A 165 1.63 11.70 -5.23
CA LYS A 165 1.70 10.96 -6.51
C LYS A 165 0.32 10.48 -6.98
N GLU A 166 -0.54 10.01 -6.10
CA GLU A 166 -1.92 9.63 -6.45
C GLU A 166 -2.77 10.83 -6.87
N LYS A 167 -2.63 11.98 -6.20
CA LYS A 167 -3.28 13.23 -6.61
C LYS A 167 -2.78 13.70 -7.97
N THR A 168 -1.47 13.68 -8.22
CA THR A 168 -0.87 14.03 -9.51
C THR A 168 -1.31 13.06 -10.61
N ASN A 169 -1.37 11.75 -10.35
CA ASN A 169 -1.89 10.79 -11.32
C ASN A 169 -3.37 11.02 -11.64
N LYS A 170 -4.22 11.36 -10.66
CA LYS A 170 -5.62 11.74 -10.90
C LYS A 170 -5.77 13.03 -11.71
N LEU A 171 -4.80 13.94 -11.62
CA LEU A 171 -4.77 15.18 -12.41
C LEU A 171 -4.27 14.95 -13.84
N LEU A 172 -3.34 14.02 -14.04
CA LEU A 172 -2.81 13.64 -15.35
C LEU A 172 -3.73 12.67 -16.12
N SER A 173 -4.71 12.08 -15.45
CA SER A 173 -5.72 11.20 -16.05
C SER A 173 -7.04 11.93 -16.37
N ARG A 174 -7.06 13.26 -16.34
CA ARG A 174 -8.16 14.11 -16.84
C ARG A 174 -7.75 14.73 -18.17
#